data_AF-A0A2S9GF80-F1
#
_entry.id   AF-A0A2S9GF80-F1
#
_cell.length_a   1.000
_cell.length_b   1.000
_cell.length_c   1.000
_cell.angle_alpha   90.00
_cell.angle_beta   90.00
_cell.angle_gamma   90.00
#
_symmetry.space_group_name_H-M   'P 1'
#
loop_
_entity.id
_entity.type
_entity.pdbx_description
1 polymer ?
#
loop_
_entity_poly.entity_id
_entity_poly.type
_entity_poly.pdbx_seq_one_letter_code
_entity_poly.pdbx_strand_id
1 'polypeptide(L)'
;IEQLTGLLRRDAFYRAVATLLASRSRSADQYLVVVAVNLDSFPLLLGLSGPRGGNRARVTVGQALREIVRHNAILAHVSDDDFL
;
A
#
# COMPACT_ATOMS: atom_id res chain seq x y z
N ILE A 1 4.67 10.33 0.27
CA ILE A 1 3.52 9.98 1.12
C ILE A 1 2.24 10.46 0.45
N GLU A 2 1.20 9.63 0.51
CA GLU A 2 -0.18 9.88 0.11
C GLU A 2 -0.92 10.49 1.31
N GLN A 3 -1.63 11.60 1.11
CA GLN A 3 -2.08 12.45 2.21
C GLN A 3 -3.24 11.88 3.02
N LEU A 4 -4.12 11.10 2.38
CA LEU A 4 -5.30 10.54 3.04
C LEU A 4 -4.93 9.38 3.97
N THR A 5 -4.15 8.43 3.48
CA THR A 5 -3.79 7.21 4.22
C THR A 5 -2.49 7.32 5.00
N GLY A 6 -1.64 8.31 4.67
CA GLY A 6 -0.29 8.42 5.23
C GLY A 6 0.70 7.37 4.70
N LEU A 7 0.31 6.55 3.73
CA LEU A 7 1.14 5.51 3.13
C LEU A 7 2.05 6.06 2.02
N LEU A 8 2.96 5.24 1.51
CA LEU A 8 3.75 5.62 0.34
C LEU A 8 2.86 5.78 -0.89
N ARG A 9 3.18 6.75 -1.75
CA ARG A 9 2.67 6.80 -3.12
C ARG A 9 3.46 5.81 -3.98
N ARG A 10 2.93 5.44 -5.15
CA ARG A 10 3.54 4.48 -6.08
C ARG A 10 5.03 4.77 -6.39
N ASP A 11 5.37 6.02 -6.64
CA ASP A 11 6.75 6.44 -6.93
C ASP A 11 7.69 6.24 -5.73
N ALA A 12 7.19 6.50 -4.52
CA ALA A 12 7.94 6.35 -3.28
C ALA A 12 8.09 4.87 -2.91
N PHE A 13 7.07 4.05 -3.19
CA PHE A 13 7.14 2.59 -3.09
C PHE A 13 8.23 2.02 -3.99
N TYR A 14 8.25 2.39 -5.28
CA TYR A 14 9.28 1.92 -6.21
C TYR A 14 10.69 2.33 -5.79
N ARG A 15 10.87 3.56 -5.30
CA ARG A 15 12.17 3.99 -4.76
C ARG A 15 12.59 3.16 -3.55
N ALA A 16 11.68 2.94 -2.60
CA ALA A 16 11.97 2.15 -1.40
C ALA A 16 12.33 0.69 -1.75
N VAL A 17 11.59 0.07 -2.69
CA VAL A 17 11.89 -1.29 -3.17
C VAL A 17 13.23 -1.33 -3.91
N ALA A 18 13.53 -0.35 -4.77
CA ALA A 18 14.82 -0.26 -5.44
C ALA A 18 15.99 -0.13 -4.46
N THR A 19 15.83 0.68 -3.40
CA THR A 19 16.83 0.77 -2.32
C THR A 19 16.98 -0.55 -1.56
N LEU A 20 15.88 -1.27 -1.30
CA LEU A 20 15.91 -2.60 -0.68
C LEU A 20 16.65 -3.62 -1.55
N LEU A 21 16.47 -3.57 -2.87
CA LEU A 21 17.20 -4.44 -3.80
C LEU A 21 18.69 -4.06 -3.90
N ALA A 22 19.00 -2.76 -3.92
CA ALA A 22 20.38 -2.27 -4.05
C ALA A 22 21.23 -2.45 -2.78
N SER A 23 20.61 -2.43 -1.59
CA SER A 23 21.30 -2.60 -0.30
C SER A 23 21.63 -4.05 0.04
N ARG A 24 21.13 -5.02 -0.75
CA ARG A 24 21.39 -6.44 -0.56
C ARG A 24 22.68 -6.85 -1.29
N SER A 25 23.61 -7.46 -0.57
CA SER A 25 24.86 -8.00 -1.15
C SER A 25 24.57 -9.20 -2.04
N ARG A 26 25.31 -9.33 -3.16
CA ARG A 26 25.15 -10.37 -4.20
C ARG A 26 25.29 -11.84 -3.73
N SER A 27 25.66 -12.09 -2.47
CA SER A 27 26.03 -13.43 -1.99
C SER A 27 24.97 -14.14 -1.15
N ALA A 28 23.80 -13.53 -0.93
CA ALA A 28 22.70 -14.17 -0.21
C ALA A 28 21.48 -14.28 -1.13
N ASP A 29 20.96 -15.50 -1.32
CA ASP A 29 19.67 -15.71 -1.96
C ASP A 29 18.60 -15.00 -1.13
N GLN A 30 18.10 -13.89 -1.64
CA GLN A 30 17.07 -13.11 -0.97
C GLN A 30 15.91 -12.85 -1.92
N TYR A 31 14.75 -13.39 -1.56
CA TYR A 31 13.52 -13.21 -2.30
C TYR A 31 12.85 -11.88 -1.96
N LEU A 32 12.13 -11.32 -2.94
CA LEU A 32 11.20 -10.22 -2.77
C LEU A 32 9.79 -10.78 -2.99
N VAL A 33 8.91 -10.55 -2.02
CA VAL A 33 7.47 -10.83 -2.15
C VAL A 33 6.75 -9.51 -2.20
N VAL A 34 5.89 -9.34 -3.20
CA VAL A 34 5.00 -8.19 -3.33
C VAL A 34 3.57 -8.72 -3.28
N VAL A 35 2.74 -8.09 -2.45
CA VAL A 35 1.33 -8.43 -2.30
C VAL A 35 0.53 -7.25 -2.84
N ALA A 36 -0.34 -7.50 -3.82
CA ALA A 36 -1.29 -6.51 -4.29
C ALA A 36 -2.65 -6.74 -3.63
N VAL A 37 -3.20 -5.71 -3.01
CA VAL A 37 -4.51 -5.75 -2.35
C VAL A 37 -5.39 -4.67 -2.99
N ASN A 38 -6.60 -5.06 -3.40
CA ASN A 38 -7.60 -4.15 -3.94
C ASN A 38 -8.83 -4.11 -3.02
N LEU A 39 -9.54 -2.98 -3.00
CA LEU A 39 -10.86 -2.86 -2.38
C LEU A 39 -11.95 -3.32 -3.36
N ASP A 40 -12.42 -4.55 -3.18
CA ASP A 40 -13.49 -5.10 -4.03
C ASP A 40 -14.73 -4.20 -4.03
N SER A 41 -15.29 -4.00 -5.23
CA SER A 41 -16.50 -3.18 -5.44
C SER A 41 -16.38 -1.74 -4.92
N PHE A 42 -15.18 -1.15 -4.87
CA PHE A 42 -14.97 0.23 -4.43
C PHE A 42 -15.83 1.27 -5.17
N PRO A 43 -16.07 1.17 -6.50
CA PRO A 43 -17.00 2.08 -7.18
C PRO A 43 -18.44 2.02 -6.65
N LEU A 44 -18.92 0.83 -6.25
CA LEU A 44 -20.23 0.67 -5.62
C LEU A 44 -20.27 1.33 -4.25
N LEU A 45 -19.21 1.16 -3.45
CA LEU A 45 -19.08 1.84 -2.16
C LEU A 45 -19.14 3.37 -2.33
N LEU A 46 -18.44 3.92 -3.33
CA LEU A 46 -18.51 5.33 -3.68
C LEU A 46 -19.93 5.76 -4.07
N GLY A 47 -20.62 4.95 -4.88
CA GLY A 47 -21.99 5.23 -5.30
C GLY A 47 -22.98 5.27 -4.14
N LEU A 48 -22.81 4.42 -3.13
CA LEU A 48 -23.72 4.31 -1.98
C LEU A 48 -23.38 5.28 -0.84
N SER A 49 -22.08 5.46 -0.54
CA SER A 49 -21.60 6.19 0.65
C SER A 49 -20.91 7.53 0.32
N GLY A 50 -20.79 7.86 -0.96
CA GLY A 50 -20.13 9.05 -1.45
C GLY A 50 -18.61 9.06 -1.19
N PRO A 51 -17.93 10.15 -1.58
CA PRO A 51 -16.47 10.28 -1.44
C PRO A 51 -15.98 10.15 0.00
N ARG A 52 -16.76 10.62 1.00
CA ARG A 52 -16.40 10.48 2.42
C ARG A 52 -16.39 9.03 2.88
N GLY A 53 -17.34 8.22 2.42
CA GLY A 53 -17.38 6.78 2.69
C GLY A 53 -16.19 6.05 2.08
N GLY A 54 -15.88 6.34 0.81
CA GLY A 54 -14.68 5.81 0.14
C GLY A 54 -13.38 6.19 0.87
N ASN A 55 -13.24 7.46 1.27
CA ASN A 55 -12.08 7.92 2.02
C ASN A 55 -11.94 7.20 3.37
N ARG A 56 -13.05 6.99 4.09
CA ARG A 56 -13.04 6.23 5.33
C ARG A 56 -12.57 4.80 5.12
N ALA A 57 -13.07 4.12 4.08
CA ALA A 57 -12.64 2.76 3.77
C ALA A 57 -11.13 2.68 3.47
N ARG A 58 -10.58 3.61 2.67
CA ARG A 58 -9.14 3.67 2.39
C ARG A 58 -8.31 3.85 3.65
N VAL A 59 -8.72 4.75 4.54
CA VAL A 59 -8.03 4.98 5.82
C VAL A 59 -8.09 3.74 6.71
N THR A 60 -9.28 3.15 6.86
CA THR A 60 -9.48 1.96 7.70
C THR A 60 -8.65 0.77 7.20
N VAL A 61 -8.64 0.53 5.89
CA VAL A 61 -7.86 -0.57 5.31
C VAL A 61 -6.36 -0.29 5.41
N GLY A 62 -5.93 0.94 5.12
CA GLY A 62 -4.52 1.32 5.27
C GLY A 62 -4.01 1.15 6.71
N GLN A 63 -4.83 1.46 7.71
CA GLN A 63 -4.52 1.21 9.12
C GLN A 63 -4.44 -0.28 9.44
N ALA A 64 -5.45 -1.06 9.04
CA ALA A 64 -5.47 -2.50 9.27
C ALA A 64 -4.26 -3.21 8.63
N LEU A 65 -3.90 -2.85 7.40
CA LEU A 65 -2.71 -3.38 6.74
C LEU A 65 -1.46 -3.05 7.52
N ARG A 66 -1.33 -1.82 8.03
CA ARG A 66 -0.17 -1.38 8.81
C ARG A 66 -0.02 -2.13 10.15
N GLU A 67 -1.12 -2.58 10.74
CA GLU A 67 -1.12 -3.40 11.96
C GLU A 67 -0.72 -4.86 11.71
N ILE A 68 -1.06 -5.40 10.53
CA ILE A 68 -0.84 -6.82 10.19
C ILE A 68 0.56 -7.05 9.61
N VAL A 69 1.08 -6.10 8.82
CA VAL A 69 2.39 -6.28 8.17
C VAL A 69 3.54 -6.16 9.17
N ARG A 70 4.65 -6.85 8.89
CA ARG A 70 5.87 -6.76 9.70
C ARG A 70 6.41 -5.33 9.71
N HIS A 71 7.12 -4.97 10.77
CA HIS A 71 7.67 -3.62 10.97
C HIS A 71 8.60 -3.12 9.84
N ASN A 72 9.16 -4.02 9.03
CA ASN A 72 10.06 -3.72 7.92
C ASN A 72 9.40 -3.86 6.54
N ALA A 73 8.09 -4.15 6.48
CA ALA A 73 7.36 -4.18 5.24
C ALA A 73 7.20 -2.77 4.67
N ILE A 74 7.39 -2.64 3.37
CA ILE A 74 7.14 -1.40 2.64
C ILE A 74 5.67 -1.42 2.23
N LEU A 75 4.88 -0.48 2.73
CA LEU A 75 3.43 -0.39 2.49
C LEU A 75 3.07 0.91 1.75
N ALA A 76 2.24 0.79 0.73
CA ALA A 76 1.84 1.88 -0.16
C ALA A 76 0.34 1.86 -0.49
N HIS A 77 -0.20 3.05 -0.76
CA HIS A 77 -1.50 3.27 -1.37
C HIS A 77 -1.23 3.87 -2.75
N VAL A 78 -1.51 3.10 -3.81
CA VAL A 78 -0.95 3.35 -5.16
C VAL A 78 -1.97 3.72 -6.21
N SER A 79 -3.26 3.58 -5.89
CA SER A 79 -4.39 4.05 -6.69
C SER A 79 -5.55 4.39 -5.73
N ASP A 80 -6.77 4.46 -6.23
CA ASP A 80 -7.96 4.75 -5.44
C ASP A 80 -8.40 3.57 -4.56
N ASP A 81 -8.09 2.36 -4.96
CA ASP A 81 -8.53 1.12 -4.34
C ASP A 81 -7.39 0.10 -4.17
N ASP A 82 -6.19 0.39 -4.68
CA ASP A 82 -5.04 -0.51 -4.62
C ASP A 82 -4.00 -0.13 -3.56
N PHE A 83 -3.53 -1.15 -2.87
CA PHE A 83 -2.42 -1.14 -1.94
C PHE A 83 -1.33 -2.14 -2.38
N LEU A 84 -0.08 -1.81 -2.04
CA LEU A 84 1.09 -2.67 -2.24
C LEU A 84 1.91 -2.79 -0.96
#